data_AF-A0A963CU19-F1
#
_entry.id   AF-A0A963CU19-F1
#
_cell.length_a   1.000
_cell.length_b   1.000
_cell.length_c   1.000
_cell.angle_alpha   90.00
_cell.angle_beta   90.00
_cell.angle_gamma   90.00
#
_symmetry.space_group_name_H-M   'P 1'
#
loop_
_entity.id
_entity.type
_entity.pdbx_description
1 polymer ?
#
loop_
_entity_poly.entity_id
_entity_poly.type
_entity_poly.pdbx_seq_one_letter_code
_entity_poly.pdbx_strand_id
1 'polypeptide(L)' 'QDLAKRGRQNLPLPPLDERLLAALAAGLPDCSGVALGVDRLLMCIVEADHIDQVLSFPIDRA' A
#
# COMPACT_ATOMS: atom_id res chain seq x y z
N GLN A 1 12.44 5.09 8.55
CA GLN A 1 13.28 5.33 7.35
C GLN A 1 12.54 6.13 6.27
N ASP A 2 11.23 5.91 6.07
CA ASP A 2 10.44 6.63 5.06
C ASP A 2 10.35 8.16 5.29
N LEU A 3 9.94 8.63 6.47
CA LEU A 3 9.83 10.07 6.77
C LEU A 3 11.14 10.84 6.51
N ALA A 4 12.28 10.26 6.87
CA ALA A 4 13.59 10.85 6.62
C ALA A 4 13.91 10.90 5.11
N LYS A 5 13.50 9.90 4.33
CA LYS A 5 13.64 9.89 2.87
C LYS A 5 12.80 11.00 2.23
N ARG A 6 11.54 11.14 2.66
CA ARG A 6 10.64 12.22 2.21
C ARG A 6 11.20 13.60 2.52
N GLY A 7 11.72 13.80 3.73
CA GLY A 7 12.37 15.05 4.12
C GLY A 7 13.57 15.41 3.23
N ARG A 8 14.45 14.45 2.92
CA ARG A 8 15.57 14.66 1.98
C ARG A 8 15.12 15.02 0.56
N GLN A 9 13.92 14.60 0.18
CA GLN A 9 13.32 14.87 -1.14
C GLN A 9 12.43 16.12 -1.14
N ASN A 10 12.38 16.90 -0.05
CA ASN A 10 11.44 18.02 0.13
C ASN A 10 9.97 17.65 -0.13
N LEU A 11 9.61 16.39 0.14
CA LEU A 11 8.23 15.94 0.02
C LEU A 11 7.46 16.26 1.31
N PRO A 12 6.15 16.55 1.21
CA PRO A 12 5.30 16.75 2.39
C PRO A 12 5.41 15.56 3.34
N LEU A 13 5.53 15.82 4.63
CA LEU A 13 5.51 14.77 5.64
C LEU A 13 4.04 14.44 5.98
N PRO A 14 3.65 13.15 5.93
CA PRO A 14 2.31 12.77 6.36
C PRO A 14 2.17 13.00 7.88
N PRO A 15 0.95 13.28 8.37
CA PRO A 15 0.69 13.30 9.81
C PRO A 15 0.97 11.93 10.43
N LEU A 16 1.36 11.92 11.70
CA LEU A 16 1.51 10.67 12.45
C LEU A 16 0.14 10.06 12.77
N ASP A 17 0.04 8.73 12.69
CA ASP A 17 -1.16 8.00 13.07
C ASP A 17 -1.14 7.70 14.58
N GLU A 18 -1.75 8.58 15.36
CA GLU A 18 -1.84 8.46 16.81
C GLU A 18 -2.56 7.19 17.27
N ARG A 19 -3.50 6.66 16.47
CA ARG A 19 -4.22 5.42 16.81
C ARG A 19 -3.32 4.21 16.70
N LEU A 20 -2.54 4.15 15.62
CA LEU A 20 -1.53 3.10 15.45
C LEU A 20 -0.48 3.15 16.55
N LEU A 21 0.03 4.34 16.89
CA LEU A 21 1.03 4.50 17.96
C LEU A 21 0.47 4.06 19.31
N ALA A 22 -0.76 4.44 19.64
CA ALA A 22 -1.43 4.00 20.86
C ALA A 22 -1.63 2.47 20.90
N ALA A 23 -1.98 1.84 19.77
CA ALA A 23 -2.14 0.39 19.67
C ALA A 23 -0.80 -0.35 19.88
N LEU A 24 0.30 0.16 19.31
CA LEU A 24 1.64 -0.39 19.54
C LEU A 24 2.05 -0.28 21.02
N ALA A 25 1.76 0.85 21.66
CA ALA A 25 2.03 1.06 23.09
C ALA A 25 1.17 0.17 24.00
N ALA A 26 -0.07 -0.14 23.59
CA ALA A 26 -0.95 -1.06 24.30
C ALA A 26 -0.50 -2.54 24.19
N GLY A 27 0.35 -2.86 23.21
CA GLY A 27 0.93 -4.17 23.00
C GLY A 27 0.43 -4.83 21.72
N LEU A 28 1.31 -4.92 20.73
CA LEU A 28 1.13 -5.76 19.55
C LEU A 28 1.88 -7.08 19.80
N PRO A 29 1.22 -8.26 19.77
CA PRO A 29 1.91 -9.53 19.91
C PRO A 29 2.86 -9.77 18.73
N ASP A 30 3.83 -10.66 18.93
CA ASP A 30 4.73 -11.07 17.85
C ASP A 30 3.93 -11.65 16.68
N CYS A 31 4.10 -11.07 15.50
CA CYS A 31 3.33 -11.42 14.31
C CYS A 31 4.08 -11.04 13.04
N SER A 32 3.61 -11.56 11.89
CA SER A 32 4.12 -11.21 10.57
C SER A 32 2.95 -10.99 9.62
N GLY A 33 3.09 -10.00 8.73
CA GLY A 33 2.08 -9.65 7.74
C GLY A 33 2.72 -9.42 6.37
N VAL A 34 1.97 -9.74 5.31
CA VAL A 34 2.37 -9.50 3.92
C VAL A 34 1.20 -8.90 3.15
N ALA A 35 1.48 -7.98 2.24
CA ALA A 35 0.49 -7.41 1.34
C ALA A 35 0.71 -7.95 -0.08
N LEU A 36 -0.38 -8.41 -0.73
CA LEU A 36 -0.38 -8.95 -2.09
C LEU A 36 -1.33 -8.13 -2.96
N GLY A 37 -0.85 -7.66 -4.11
CA GLY A 37 -1.70 -6.99 -5.10
C GLY A 37 -2.49 -8.02 -5.92
N VAL A 38 -3.78 -8.20 -5.62
CA VAL A 38 -4.65 -9.18 -6.28
C VAL A 38 -4.77 -8.92 -7.78
N ASP A 39 -4.89 -7.65 -8.20
CA ASP A 39 -5.02 -7.30 -9.62
C ASP A 39 -3.77 -7.73 -10.40
N ARG A 40 -2.58 -7.47 -9.85
CA ARG A 40 -1.32 -7.90 -10.47
C ARG A 40 -1.11 -9.40 -10.43
N LEU A 41 -1.57 -10.08 -9.38
CA LEU A 41 -1.60 -11.54 -9.37
C LEU A 41 -2.48 -12.06 -10.52
N LEU A 42 -3.67 -11.46 -10.70
CA LEU A 42 -4.59 -11.82 -11.77
C LEU A 42 -3.96 -11.56 -13.15
N MET A 43 -3.27 -10.43 -13.33
CA MET A 43 -2.53 -10.15 -14.56
C MET A 43 -1.55 -11.27 -14.92
N CYS A 44 -0.79 -11.78 -13.94
CA CYS A 44 0.12 -12.90 -14.18
C CYS A 44 -0.62 -14.21 -14.52
N ILE A 45 -1.77 -14.49 -13.87
CA ILE A 45 -2.55 -15.72 -14.11
C ILE A 45 -3.16 -15.73 -15.50
N VAL A 46 -3.61 -14.58 -15.99
CA VAL A 46 -4.33 -14.44 -17.27
C VAL A 46 -3.45 -13.89 -18.40
N GLU A 47 -2.15 -13.75 -18.15
CA GLU A 47 -1.17 -13.20 -19.10
C GLU A 47 -1.57 -11.81 -19.64
N ALA A 48 -2.10 -10.95 -18.78
CA ALA A 48 -2.43 -9.57 -19.12
C ALA A 48 -1.24 -8.63 -18.95
N ASP A 49 -0.99 -7.80 -19.96
CA ASP A 49 0.12 -6.84 -19.98
C ASP A 49 -0.23 -5.49 -19.32
N HIS A 50 -1.52 -5.22 -19.08
CA HIS A 50 -1.97 -3.96 -18.50
C HIS A 50 -3.05 -4.17 -17.42
N ILE A 51 -3.00 -3.38 -16.34
CA ILE A 51 -3.91 -3.50 -15.19
C ILE A 51 -5.38 -3.26 -15.57
N ASP A 52 -5.63 -2.41 -16.57
CA ASP A 52 -6.99 -2.13 -17.05
C ASP A 52 -7.68 -3.35 -17.66
N GLN A 53 -6.92 -4.38 -18.06
CA GLN A 53 -7.47 -5.63 -18.59
C GLN A 53 -8.04 -6.54 -17.49
N VAL A 54 -7.71 -6.27 -16.22
CA VAL A 54 -8.17 -7.05 -15.06
C VAL A 54 -9.11 -6.27 -14.14
N LEU A 55 -9.37 -4.99 -14.44
CA LEU A 55 -10.35 -4.15 -13.73
C LEU A 55 -11.68 -4.15 -14.48
N SER A 56 -12.80 -4.28 -13.76
CA SER A 56 -14.13 -4.18 -14.38
C SER A 56 -14.40 -2.80 -14.99
N PHE A 57 -13.94 -1.74 -14.32
CA PHE A 57 -14.05 -0.35 -14.74
C PHE A 57 -12.72 0.37 -14.46
N PRO A 58 -11.83 0.49 -15.45
CA PRO A 58 -10.61 1.28 -15.33
C PRO A 58 -10.91 2.75 -15.05
N ILE A 59 -9.94 3.51 -14.52
CA ILE A 59 -10.12 4.90 -14.06
C ILE A 59 -10.76 5.80 -15.13
N ASP A 60 -10.37 5.66 -16.40
CA ASP A 60 -10.89 6.49 -17.50
C ASP A 60 -12.37 6.22 -17.82
N ARG A 61 -12.96 5.16 -17.27
CA ARG A 61 -14.34 4.72 -17.50
C ARG A 61 -15.07 4.31 -16.20
N ALA A 62 -14.59 4.79 -15.05
CA ALA A 62 -15.15 4.52 -13.73
C ALA A 62 -16.38 5.40 -13.43
#